data_AF-A0A3M2TC46-F1
#
_entry.id   AF-A0A3M2TC46-F1
#
_cell.length_a   1.000
_cell.length_b   1.000
_cell.length_c   1.000
_cell.angle_alpha   90.00
_cell.angle_beta   90.00
_cell.angle_gamma   90.00
#
_symmetry.space_group_name_H-M   'P 1'
#
loop_
_entity.id
_entity.type
_entity.pdbx_description
1 polymer ?
#
loop_
_entity_poly.entity_id
_entity_poly.type
_entity_poly.pdbx_seq_one_letter_code
_entity_poly.pdbx_strand_id
1 'polypeptide(L)'
;MSMSNKSPGLKAGSGTNSRPSSKDGPKKNIWSSMLDSVANGKRLPEKNLLILGGTPESQREFLETLSPNNSEPGLSNERRRGRIPPIANQFALGYTYQDVLDADQEDTLARVSAYLLSEPSLAFAPLLKPLLTPQSIPETLVVILLDWSDPWTWVRRLREWVRFLRHILISLDDETKITMEETMTEWRDRKRGMDPSSAGAGGLSGSGSLPLGPGEWDEGLGIPMCVVCQGADTIEKLEKEHGWHEEEFDFILQFMRTILLKHGASLIYSAPYLANSLQSLIHSSLGIHSLLKRQSLKHNVIDRDKILVPSNWDSWGKIRIIREGFDMEGVSAAWSIEIQESPARPGDDRPQSDIPAEADDGSSAVVIFEQTIKDPKRDRTMAPPGSQPNGTKIEVEVQDMQSFLTKQLEVLDELKAADEKDRAAKQVPQLEMSPLDDNSRVNEHIGPVQFNMGGIQVDADDMLQKLKEREASRTQRKEGISSAGGGGGGGDEKAHNQALANFFAGLVKKPGGSPRGSPSA
;
A
#
# COMPACT_ATOMS: atom_id res chain seq x y z
N MET A 1 -15.25 50.88 -79.18
CA MET A 1 -15.43 52.04 -78.27
C MET A 1 -14.36 51.89 -77.19
N SER A 2 -13.11 52.38 -77.34
CA SER A 2 -12.62 53.77 -77.43
C SER A 2 -13.31 54.65 -76.37
N MET A 3 -12.65 55.31 -75.41
CA MET A 3 -11.40 56.09 -75.42
C MET A 3 -10.78 56.06 -73.99
N SER A 4 -9.49 55.86 -73.71
CA SER A 4 -8.28 56.65 -74.01
C SER A 4 -8.36 58.14 -73.64
N ASN A 5 -7.56 58.57 -72.67
CA ASN A 5 -6.98 59.91 -72.72
C ASN A 5 -5.49 59.87 -72.31
N LYS A 6 -4.67 60.58 -73.10
CA LYS A 6 -3.21 60.52 -73.21
C LYS A 6 -2.55 61.75 -72.55
N SER A 7 -1.42 61.54 -71.84
CA SER A 7 -0.07 62.19 -71.87
C SER A 7 0.08 63.69 -72.29
N PRO A 8 1.13 64.47 -71.88
CA PRO A 8 2.59 64.15 -71.89
C PRO A 8 3.34 64.67 -70.62
N GLY A 9 4.63 64.48 -70.31
CA GLY A 9 5.86 64.12 -71.03
C GLY A 9 6.88 65.26 -70.86
N LEU A 10 7.88 65.15 -69.97
CA LEU A 10 9.09 66.00 -69.93
C LEU A 10 10.32 65.20 -69.45
N LYS A 11 11.46 65.45 -70.11
CA LYS A 11 12.77 64.80 -69.97
C LYS A 11 13.75 65.61 -69.10
N ALA A 12 14.76 64.89 -68.60
CA ALA A 12 16.16 65.26 -68.33
C ALA A 12 16.55 65.95 -67.01
N GLY A 13 17.61 65.42 -66.38
CA GLY A 13 18.40 66.08 -65.33
C GLY A 13 19.20 65.12 -64.47
N SER A 14 20.44 64.80 -64.88
CA SER A 14 21.46 64.16 -64.03
C SER A 14 21.94 65.17 -62.97
N GLY A 15 22.13 64.71 -61.72
CA GLY A 15 22.65 65.55 -60.64
C GLY A 15 22.71 64.79 -59.31
N THR A 16 23.85 64.15 -59.06
CA THR A 16 24.23 63.52 -57.79
C THR A 16 24.30 64.53 -56.65
N ASN A 17 23.56 64.30 -55.55
CA ASN A 17 24.01 64.66 -54.20
C ASN A 17 23.24 63.92 -53.09
N SER A 18 23.89 62.87 -52.57
CA SER A 18 24.03 62.55 -51.13
C SER A 18 22.84 62.71 -50.18
N ARG A 19 22.12 61.60 -49.96
CA ARG A 19 21.66 61.16 -48.62
C ARG A 19 21.50 59.63 -48.63
N PRO A 20 22.15 58.86 -47.74
CA PRO A 20 21.87 57.43 -47.64
C PRO A 20 20.49 57.28 -47.00
N SER A 21 19.47 57.07 -47.82
CA SER A 21 18.21 56.49 -47.37
C SER A 21 18.54 55.14 -46.76
N SER A 22 18.27 55.00 -45.46
CA SER A 22 18.33 53.75 -44.72
C SER A 22 17.72 52.63 -45.56
N LYS A 23 18.55 51.64 -45.88
CA LYS A 23 18.14 50.38 -46.50
C LYS A 23 17.41 49.54 -45.45
N ASP A 24 16.30 50.06 -44.94
CA ASP A 24 15.31 49.26 -44.23
C ASP A 24 14.43 48.60 -45.29
N GLY A 25 14.99 47.55 -45.92
CA GLY A 25 14.16 46.44 -46.37
C GLY A 25 13.35 45.94 -45.18
N PRO A 26 12.21 45.26 -45.40
CA PRO A 26 11.32 44.87 -44.31
C PRO A 26 12.17 44.15 -43.27
N LYS A 27 12.34 44.78 -42.10
CA LYS A 27 12.94 44.15 -40.92
C LYS A 27 11.95 43.07 -40.52
N LYS A 28 12.00 41.95 -41.27
CA LYS A 28 11.40 40.68 -40.91
C LYS A 28 11.89 40.44 -39.50
N ASN A 29 10.94 40.44 -38.60
CA ASN A 29 11.08 40.40 -37.16
C ASN A 29 12.11 39.35 -36.73
N ILE A 30 13.39 39.71 -36.68
CA ILE A 30 14.45 38.83 -36.19
C ILE A 30 14.15 38.44 -34.75
N TRP A 31 13.57 39.38 -34.00
CA TRP A 31 13.06 39.17 -32.65
C TRP A 31 11.83 38.26 -32.59
N SER A 32 10.91 38.30 -33.57
CA SER A 32 9.82 37.31 -33.59
C SER A 32 10.32 35.94 -34.04
N SER A 33 11.28 35.84 -34.98
CA SER A 33 11.86 34.55 -35.34
C SER A 33 12.76 33.99 -34.24
N MET A 34 13.43 34.83 -33.46
CA MET A 34 14.15 34.39 -32.26
C MET A 34 13.19 34.00 -31.14
N LEU A 35 12.13 34.78 -30.91
CA LEU A 35 11.10 34.42 -29.92
C LEU A 35 10.31 33.18 -30.34
N ASP A 36 9.99 33.01 -31.62
CA ASP A 36 9.37 31.80 -32.16
C ASP A 36 10.36 30.63 -32.17
N SER A 37 11.66 30.85 -32.38
CA SER A 37 12.68 29.80 -32.28
C SER A 37 13.01 29.42 -30.84
N VAL A 38 12.76 30.29 -29.86
CA VAL A 38 12.92 30.04 -28.42
C VAL A 38 11.62 29.49 -27.84
N ALA A 39 10.46 29.92 -28.34
CA ALA A 39 9.14 29.34 -28.04
C ALA A 39 8.97 27.95 -28.68
N ASN A 40 9.52 27.74 -29.88
CA ASN A 40 9.76 26.42 -30.48
C ASN A 40 11.10 25.83 -30.05
N GLY A 41 11.81 26.45 -29.11
CA GLY A 41 13.00 25.87 -28.50
C GLY A 41 12.58 24.53 -27.93
N LYS A 42 13.23 23.44 -28.37
CA LYS A 42 12.84 22.03 -28.16
C LYS A 42 12.09 21.86 -26.83
N ARG A 43 10.75 21.92 -26.87
CA ARG A 43 9.94 21.58 -25.71
C ARG A 43 10.29 20.13 -25.40
N LEU A 44 10.84 19.89 -24.22
CA LEU A 44 11.23 18.54 -23.82
C LEU A 44 9.99 17.65 -23.94
N PRO A 45 10.10 16.45 -24.53
CA PRO A 45 9.00 15.50 -24.54
C PRO A 45 8.51 15.27 -23.12
N GLU A 46 7.22 15.53 -22.89
CA GLU A 46 6.56 15.33 -21.59
C GLU A 46 5.96 13.93 -21.59
N LYS A 47 6.38 13.10 -20.63
CA LYS A 47 5.92 11.73 -20.43
C LYS A 47 5.25 11.62 -19.07
N ASN A 48 4.21 10.82 -18.95
CA ASN A 48 3.45 10.66 -17.71
C ASN A 48 3.62 9.25 -17.15
N LEU A 49 3.89 9.15 -15.87
CA LEU A 49 4.01 7.91 -15.14
C LEU A 49 2.96 7.87 -14.03
N LEU A 50 1.98 6.99 -14.15
CA LEU A 50 0.95 6.79 -13.14
C LEU A 50 1.34 5.62 -12.24
N ILE A 51 1.84 5.90 -11.05
CA ILE A 51 2.32 4.93 -10.07
C ILE A 51 1.18 4.61 -9.10
N LEU A 52 0.76 3.34 -9.09
CA LEU A 52 -0.37 2.83 -8.34
C LEU A 52 0.08 1.76 -7.35
N GLY A 53 -0.45 1.81 -6.13
CA GLY A 53 -0.14 0.84 -5.08
C GLY A 53 1.11 1.17 -4.28
N GLY A 54 1.55 0.20 -3.49
CA GLY A 54 2.65 0.36 -2.54
C GLY A 54 2.33 1.30 -1.38
N THR A 55 3.32 1.53 -0.53
CA THR A 55 3.27 2.54 0.54
C THR A 55 3.96 3.82 0.09
N PRO A 56 3.76 4.96 0.80
CA PRO A 56 4.53 6.17 0.52
C PRO A 56 6.05 5.94 0.53
N GLU A 57 6.54 5.00 1.35
CA GLU A 57 7.94 4.61 1.41
C GLU A 57 8.35 3.78 0.18
N SER A 58 7.56 2.76 -0.20
CA SER A 58 7.89 1.90 -1.34
C SER A 58 7.83 2.66 -2.67
N GLN A 59 6.92 3.63 -2.80
CA GLN A 59 6.87 4.55 -3.93
C GLN A 59 8.10 5.45 -4.02
N ARG A 60 8.60 5.94 -2.87
CA ARG A 60 9.85 6.70 -2.81
C ARG A 60 11.04 5.83 -3.23
N GLU A 61 11.13 4.61 -2.71
CA GLU A 61 12.17 3.65 -3.08
C GLU A 61 12.14 3.32 -4.59
N PHE A 62 10.95 3.14 -5.16
CA PHE A 62 10.78 2.94 -6.60
C PHE A 62 11.34 4.12 -7.41
N LEU A 63 11.00 5.36 -7.04
CA LEU A 63 11.48 6.57 -7.70
C LEU A 63 13.00 6.75 -7.54
N GLU A 64 13.55 6.41 -6.38
CA GLU A 64 15.00 6.43 -6.14
C GLU A 64 15.73 5.39 -7.00
N THR A 65 15.14 4.20 -7.14
CA THR A 65 15.68 3.11 -7.97
C THR A 65 15.59 3.42 -9.46
N LEU A 66 14.53 4.11 -9.90
CA LEU A 66 14.34 4.57 -11.28
C LEU A 66 15.34 5.70 -11.65
N SER A 67 15.82 6.44 -10.66
CA SER A 67 16.69 7.58 -10.87
C SER A 67 18.09 7.17 -11.35
N PRO A 68 18.68 7.85 -12.35
CA PRO A 68 19.96 7.49 -12.97
C PRO A 68 21.17 7.59 -12.02
N ASN A 69 21.00 8.10 -10.81
CA ASN A 69 22.09 8.48 -9.91
C ASN A 69 22.55 7.36 -8.96
N ASN A 70 21.98 6.16 -9.05
CA ASN A 70 22.32 5.05 -8.15
C ASN A 70 23.58 4.26 -8.57
N SER A 71 24.20 4.62 -9.69
CA SER A 71 25.38 3.94 -10.26
C SER A 71 26.74 4.59 -9.93
N GLU A 72 26.78 5.76 -9.27
CA GLU A 72 28.03 6.50 -8.96
C GLU A 72 28.20 6.82 -7.45
N PRO A 73 28.88 5.95 -6.68
CA PRO A 73 29.08 6.09 -5.23
C PRO A 73 30.24 7.04 -4.85
N GLY A 74 30.37 8.20 -5.53
CA GLY A 74 31.59 9.05 -5.40
C GLY A 74 31.43 10.57 -5.26
N LEU A 75 30.26 11.16 -5.56
CA LEU A 75 30.12 12.63 -5.51
C LEU A 75 29.35 13.08 -4.26
N SER A 76 29.94 14.00 -3.49
CA SER A 76 29.43 14.62 -2.26
C SER A 76 27.91 14.88 -2.22
N ASN A 77 27.24 14.40 -1.16
CA ASN A 77 25.82 14.59 -0.85
C ASN A 77 25.33 16.05 -0.74
N GLU A 78 26.23 17.03 -0.62
CA GLU A 78 25.87 18.43 -0.34
C GLU A 78 25.40 19.22 -1.58
N ARG A 79 25.95 18.94 -2.78
CA ARG A 79 25.42 19.52 -4.05
C ARG A 79 24.17 18.78 -4.55
N ARG A 80 23.84 17.63 -3.95
CA ARG A 80 22.77 16.69 -4.39
C ARG A 80 21.40 17.01 -3.79
N ARG A 81 21.32 17.62 -2.60
CA ARG A 81 20.05 17.94 -1.92
C ARG A 81 19.18 19.00 -2.60
N GLY A 82 19.71 19.76 -3.56
CA GLY A 82 18.97 20.82 -4.26
C GLY A 82 18.36 20.42 -5.61
N ARG A 83 18.59 19.19 -6.11
CA ARG A 83 18.14 18.76 -7.45
C ARG A 83 17.07 17.67 -7.47
N ILE A 84 16.81 17.00 -6.36
CA ILE A 84 15.77 15.97 -6.29
C ILE A 84 14.47 16.67 -5.92
N PRO A 85 13.46 16.69 -6.81
CA PRO A 85 12.20 17.34 -6.50
C PRO A 85 11.53 16.62 -5.32
N PRO A 86 10.89 17.38 -4.41
CA PRO A 86 10.23 16.79 -3.26
C PRO A 86 9.08 15.87 -3.72
N ILE A 87 9.00 14.69 -3.11
CA ILE A 87 7.92 13.74 -3.35
C ILE A 87 6.79 14.07 -2.37
N ALA A 88 5.70 14.64 -2.87
CA ALA A 88 4.49 14.85 -2.09
C ALA A 88 3.59 13.63 -2.27
N ASN A 89 3.50 12.72 -1.29
CA ASN A 89 2.71 11.47 -1.41
C ASN A 89 1.94 11.08 -0.14
N GLN A 90 1.64 12.03 0.75
CA GLN A 90 1.07 11.74 2.08
C GLN A 90 -0.46 11.86 2.19
N PHE A 91 -1.13 12.73 1.42
CA PHE A 91 -2.53 13.09 1.71
C PHE A 91 -3.45 13.24 0.49
N ALA A 92 -2.95 13.09 -0.74
CA ALA A 92 -3.72 13.26 -1.97
C ALA A 92 -3.07 12.49 -3.12
N LEU A 93 -3.45 12.81 -4.36
CA LEU A 93 -2.68 12.43 -5.53
C LEU A 93 -1.28 13.01 -5.40
N GLY A 94 -0.29 12.14 -5.23
CA GLY A 94 1.08 12.58 -5.12
C GLY A 94 1.65 12.99 -6.46
N TYR A 95 2.63 13.88 -6.43
CA TYR A 95 3.29 14.38 -7.64
C TYR A 95 4.78 14.58 -7.42
N THR A 96 5.56 14.19 -8.42
CA THR A 96 6.96 14.56 -8.61
C THR A 96 7.28 14.56 -10.10
N TYR A 97 8.46 15.01 -10.48
CA TYR A 97 8.93 14.96 -11.87
C TYR A 97 10.40 14.58 -11.92
N GLN A 98 10.85 14.06 -13.05
CA GLN A 98 12.25 13.73 -13.26
C GLN A 98 12.65 14.02 -14.70
N ASP A 99 13.78 14.69 -14.85
CA ASP A 99 14.41 14.87 -16.15
C ASP A 99 15.28 13.64 -16.45
N VAL A 100 14.99 12.98 -17.57
CA VAL A 100 15.73 11.80 -18.04
C VAL A 100 16.86 12.29 -18.95
N LEU A 101 18.10 11.99 -18.56
CA LEU A 101 19.30 12.33 -19.33
C LEU A 101 19.67 11.21 -20.31
N ASP A 102 20.37 11.56 -21.38
CA ASP A 102 20.98 10.60 -22.29
C ASP A 102 22.18 9.89 -21.64
N ALA A 103 22.75 8.90 -22.32
CA ALA A 103 23.76 8.00 -21.78
C ALA A 103 25.07 8.70 -21.37
N ASP A 104 25.37 9.89 -21.91
CA ASP A 104 26.49 10.74 -21.54
C ASP A 104 26.19 11.71 -20.39
N GLN A 105 24.95 11.73 -19.91
CA GLN A 105 24.42 12.65 -18.88
C GLN A 105 24.48 14.13 -19.26
N GLU A 106 24.62 14.47 -20.53
CA GLU A 106 24.69 15.87 -20.99
C GLU A 106 23.32 16.36 -21.49
N ASP A 107 22.68 15.60 -22.37
CA ASP A 107 21.42 15.97 -23.00
C ASP A 107 20.21 15.45 -22.23
N THR A 108 19.16 16.28 -22.08
CA THR A 108 17.87 15.85 -21.53
C THR A 108 16.99 15.28 -22.63
N LEU A 109 16.63 14.00 -22.52
CA LEU A 109 15.81 13.27 -23.49
C LEU A 109 14.32 13.58 -23.33
N ALA A 110 13.83 13.59 -22.09
CA ALA A 110 12.41 13.78 -21.78
C ALA A 110 12.24 14.22 -20.32
N ARG A 111 11.09 14.84 -20.02
CA ARG A 111 10.62 15.07 -18.65
C ARG A 111 9.51 14.08 -18.32
N VAL A 112 9.72 13.28 -17.28
CA VAL A 112 8.74 12.31 -16.77
C VAL A 112 8.03 12.90 -15.57
N SER A 113 6.73 13.16 -15.70
CA SER A 113 5.83 13.57 -14.62
C SER A 113 5.26 12.33 -13.94
N ALA A 114 5.55 12.13 -12.66
CA ALA A 114 5.10 10.97 -11.90
C ALA A 114 3.96 11.33 -10.95
N TYR A 115 2.81 10.70 -11.15
CA TYR A 115 1.61 10.82 -10.32
C TYR A 115 1.49 9.56 -9.45
N LEU A 116 1.28 9.74 -8.15
CA LEU A 116 1.40 8.67 -7.16
C LEU A 116 0.07 8.46 -6.42
N LEU A 117 -0.40 7.22 -6.37
CA LEU A 117 -1.62 6.86 -5.66
C LEU A 117 -1.45 5.52 -4.93
N SER A 118 -1.51 5.54 -3.60
CA SER A 118 -1.29 4.34 -2.77
C SER A 118 -2.52 3.43 -2.67
N GLU A 119 -3.74 3.98 -2.77
CA GLU A 119 -4.99 3.23 -2.55
C GLU A 119 -5.95 3.35 -3.74
N PRO A 120 -6.64 2.26 -4.13
CA PRO A 120 -7.59 2.24 -5.25
C PRO A 120 -8.95 2.85 -4.85
N SER A 121 -8.95 4.08 -4.32
CA SER A 121 -10.16 4.78 -3.91
C SER A 121 -10.74 5.64 -5.03
N LEU A 122 -12.03 5.42 -5.35
CA LEU A 122 -12.77 6.20 -6.35
C LEU A 122 -12.86 7.69 -6.02
N ALA A 123 -12.60 8.09 -4.77
CA ALA A 123 -12.49 9.50 -4.39
C ALA A 123 -11.38 10.25 -5.15
N PHE A 124 -10.36 9.53 -5.62
CA PHE A 124 -9.25 10.09 -6.40
C PHE A 124 -9.52 10.09 -7.92
N ALA A 125 -10.57 9.42 -8.40
CA ALA A 125 -10.91 9.40 -9.82
C ALA A 125 -11.04 10.80 -10.44
N PRO A 126 -11.70 11.80 -9.81
CA PRO A 126 -11.76 13.17 -10.34
C PRO A 126 -10.41 13.88 -10.49
N LEU A 127 -9.36 13.43 -9.78
CA LEU A 127 -8.01 13.97 -9.91
C LEU A 127 -7.24 13.34 -11.08
N LEU A 128 -7.56 12.10 -11.43
CA LEU A 128 -6.90 11.37 -12.52
C LEU A 128 -7.51 11.68 -13.88
N LYS A 129 -8.84 11.87 -13.98
CA LYS A 129 -9.50 12.15 -15.26
C LYS A 129 -8.89 13.34 -16.03
N PRO A 130 -8.60 14.51 -15.41
CA PRO A 130 -8.03 15.64 -16.14
C PRO A 130 -6.60 15.40 -16.65
N LEU A 131 -5.90 14.39 -16.12
CA LEU A 131 -4.54 14.02 -16.57
C LEU A 131 -4.57 13.13 -17.81
N LEU A 132 -5.70 12.47 -18.08
CA LEU A 132 -5.90 11.56 -19.20
C LEU A 132 -6.65 12.31 -20.30
N THR A 133 -5.89 12.81 -21.27
CA THR A 133 -6.36 13.60 -22.41
C THR A 133 -5.88 12.91 -23.70
N PRO A 134 -6.47 13.23 -24.87
CA PRO A 134 -6.04 12.65 -26.13
C PRO A 134 -4.53 12.86 -26.40
N GLN A 135 -3.96 13.97 -25.92
CA GLN A 135 -2.53 14.26 -26.09
C GLN A 135 -1.64 13.52 -25.08
N SER A 136 -2.14 13.25 -23.87
CA SER A 136 -1.34 12.64 -22.80
C SER A 136 -1.39 11.12 -22.79
N ILE A 137 -2.45 10.50 -23.32
CA ILE A 137 -2.63 9.04 -23.32
C ILE A 137 -1.49 8.28 -24.03
N PRO A 138 -1.05 8.68 -25.25
CA PRO A 138 0.08 8.01 -25.91
C PRO A 138 1.38 8.09 -25.11
N GLU A 139 1.48 9.10 -24.25
CA GLU A 139 2.66 9.40 -23.43
C GLU A 139 2.54 8.95 -21.98
N THR A 140 1.50 8.18 -21.64
CA THR A 140 1.23 7.70 -20.29
C THR A 140 1.60 6.22 -20.14
N LEU A 141 2.32 5.89 -19.07
CA LEU A 141 2.55 4.52 -18.61
C LEU A 141 1.96 4.33 -17.22
N VAL A 142 1.18 3.27 -17.03
CA VAL A 142 0.71 2.84 -15.72
C VAL A 142 1.72 1.88 -15.10
N VAL A 143 2.14 2.15 -13.88
CA VAL A 143 3.00 1.26 -13.08
C VAL A 143 2.23 0.82 -11.84
N ILE A 144 2.03 -0.48 -11.67
CA ILE A 144 1.44 -1.06 -10.46
C ILE A 144 2.57 -1.64 -9.61
N LEU A 145 2.69 -1.14 -8.38
CA LEU A 145 3.66 -1.60 -7.39
C LEU A 145 3.04 -2.73 -6.56
N LEU A 146 3.74 -3.86 -6.53
CA LEU A 146 3.49 -5.00 -5.65
C LEU A 146 4.75 -5.23 -4.79
N ASP A 147 4.62 -5.96 -3.68
CA ASP A 147 5.73 -6.20 -2.76
C ASP A 147 5.90 -7.71 -2.47
N TRP A 148 7.13 -8.20 -2.55
CA TRP A 148 7.50 -9.57 -2.17
C TRP A 148 7.37 -9.85 -0.67
N SER A 149 7.09 -8.84 0.16
CA SER A 149 6.74 -9.05 1.56
C SER A 149 5.37 -9.71 1.77
N ASP A 150 4.44 -9.59 0.80
CA ASP A 150 3.09 -10.14 0.84
C ASP A 150 2.55 -10.68 -0.51
N PRO A 151 3.28 -11.62 -1.18
CA PRO A 151 2.95 -12.16 -2.50
C PRO A 151 1.55 -12.78 -2.61
N TRP A 152 1.01 -13.33 -1.53
CA TRP A 152 -0.35 -13.89 -1.47
C TRP A 152 -1.45 -12.84 -1.77
N THR A 153 -1.17 -11.54 -1.66
CA THR A 153 -2.16 -10.49 -1.93
C THR A 153 -2.17 -10.00 -3.37
N TRP A 154 -1.18 -10.39 -4.19
CA TRP A 154 -0.89 -9.74 -5.47
C TRP A 154 -2.06 -9.75 -6.45
N VAL A 155 -2.69 -10.91 -6.66
CA VAL A 155 -3.77 -11.04 -7.64
C VAL A 155 -5.00 -10.23 -7.21
N ARG A 156 -5.29 -10.19 -5.91
CA ARG A 156 -6.35 -9.35 -5.34
C ARG A 156 -6.07 -7.86 -5.55
N ARG A 157 -4.84 -7.42 -5.25
CA ARG A 157 -4.41 -6.02 -5.43
C ARG A 157 -4.43 -5.61 -6.89
N LEU A 158 -3.92 -6.46 -7.77
CA LEU A 158 -3.94 -6.22 -9.21
C LEU A 158 -5.38 -6.09 -9.72
N ARG A 159 -6.30 -6.94 -9.26
CA ARG A 159 -7.72 -6.85 -9.62
C ARG A 159 -8.33 -5.51 -9.20
N GLU A 160 -8.07 -5.08 -7.96
CA GLU A 160 -8.56 -3.79 -7.45
C GLU A 160 -8.08 -2.63 -8.32
N TRP A 161 -6.81 -2.62 -8.69
CA TRP A 161 -6.23 -1.60 -9.56
C TRP A 161 -6.76 -1.65 -10.99
N VAL A 162 -6.90 -2.84 -11.57
CA VAL A 162 -7.45 -3.00 -12.92
C VAL A 162 -8.92 -2.54 -12.97
N ARG A 163 -9.74 -2.90 -11.98
CA ARG A 163 -11.13 -2.43 -11.87
C ARG A 163 -11.20 -0.91 -11.69
N PHE A 164 -10.36 -0.35 -10.82
CA PHE A 164 -10.26 1.10 -10.62
C PHE A 164 -9.89 1.85 -11.91
N LEU A 165 -8.90 1.35 -12.65
CA LEU A 165 -8.49 1.91 -13.94
C LEU A 165 -9.62 1.80 -14.96
N ARG A 166 -10.26 0.63 -15.10
CA ARG A 166 -11.41 0.45 -16.02
C ARG A 166 -12.51 1.46 -15.73
N HIS A 167 -12.86 1.65 -14.46
CA HIS A 167 -13.86 2.63 -14.05
C HIS A 167 -13.52 4.04 -14.52
N ILE A 168 -12.26 4.48 -14.34
CA ILE A 168 -11.81 5.80 -14.79
C ILE A 168 -11.83 5.90 -16.32
N LEU A 169 -11.26 4.91 -17.00
CA LEU A 169 -11.05 4.92 -18.45
C LEU A 169 -12.37 4.87 -19.23
N ILE A 170 -13.36 4.10 -18.75
CA ILE A 170 -14.71 4.08 -19.35
C ILE A 170 -15.41 5.43 -19.21
N SER A 171 -15.10 6.18 -18.15
CA SER A 171 -15.71 7.48 -17.86
C SER A 171 -15.09 8.66 -18.63
N LEU A 172 -14.04 8.42 -19.43
CA LEU A 172 -13.43 9.43 -20.30
C LEU A 172 -14.33 9.73 -21.51
N ASP A 173 -14.06 10.85 -22.17
CA ASP A 173 -14.72 11.29 -23.38
C ASP A 173 -14.39 10.38 -24.59
N ASP A 174 -15.22 10.45 -25.63
CA ASP A 174 -15.10 9.57 -26.79
C ASP A 174 -13.84 9.86 -27.62
N GLU A 175 -13.36 11.11 -27.66
CA GLU A 175 -12.12 11.47 -28.36
C GLU A 175 -10.92 10.78 -27.71
N THR A 176 -10.82 10.85 -26.37
CA THR A 176 -9.79 10.15 -25.61
C THR A 176 -9.86 8.63 -25.81
N LYS A 177 -11.06 8.04 -25.87
CA LYS A 177 -11.24 6.59 -26.13
C LYS A 177 -10.77 6.17 -27.52
N ILE A 178 -11.01 6.98 -28.55
CA ILE A 178 -10.49 6.72 -29.90
C ILE A 178 -8.95 6.68 -29.87
N THR A 179 -8.32 7.66 -29.22
CA THR A 179 -6.85 7.67 -29.09
C THR A 179 -6.32 6.47 -28.29
N MET A 180 -7.08 5.97 -27.31
CA MET A 180 -6.73 4.73 -26.61
C MET A 180 -6.75 3.52 -27.53
N GLU A 181 -7.74 3.39 -28.41
CA GLU A 181 -7.82 2.29 -29.40
C GLU A 181 -6.67 2.34 -30.41
N GLU A 182 -6.31 3.54 -30.87
CA GLU A 182 -5.15 3.78 -31.73
C GLU A 182 -3.85 3.38 -31.02
N THR A 183 -3.66 3.89 -29.79
CA THR A 183 -2.50 3.56 -28.94
C THR A 183 -2.39 2.05 -28.74
N MET A 184 -3.50 1.37 -28.46
CA MET A 184 -3.54 -0.09 -28.30
C MET A 184 -3.13 -0.84 -29.57
N THR A 185 -3.57 -0.37 -30.73
CA THR A 185 -3.20 -0.95 -32.02
C THR A 185 -1.70 -0.81 -32.26
N GLU A 186 -1.15 0.38 -32.03
CA GLU A 186 0.29 0.62 -32.12
C GLU A 186 1.09 -0.28 -31.17
N TRP A 187 0.62 -0.42 -29.93
CA TRP A 187 1.29 -1.26 -28.92
C TRP A 187 1.23 -2.75 -29.23
N ARG A 188 0.14 -3.24 -29.85
CA ARG A 188 0.06 -4.63 -30.34
C ARG A 188 1.11 -4.91 -31.41
N ASP A 189 1.39 -3.91 -32.26
CA ASP A 189 2.32 -4.05 -33.38
C ASP A 189 3.80 -3.74 -33.03
N ARG A 190 4.05 -2.93 -31.99
CA ARG A 190 5.36 -2.35 -31.60
C ARG A 190 6.53 -3.34 -31.45
N LYS A 191 6.26 -4.64 -31.36
CA LYS A 191 7.29 -5.69 -31.16
C LYS A 191 7.12 -6.97 -31.99
N ARG A 192 6.17 -7.01 -32.93
CA ARG A 192 6.16 -8.08 -33.96
C ARG A 192 7.06 -7.75 -35.16
N GLY A 193 7.73 -6.60 -35.14
CA GLY A 193 8.74 -6.20 -36.12
C GLY A 193 10.13 -6.02 -35.51
N MET A 194 11.04 -6.92 -35.86
CA MET A 194 12.47 -6.67 -36.09
C MET A 194 13.29 -6.07 -34.93
N ASP A 195 14.10 -6.92 -34.28
CA ASP A 195 15.40 -6.47 -33.81
C ASP A 195 16.22 -6.14 -35.08
N PRO A 196 16.63 -4.89 -35.38
CA PRO A 196 17.31 -4.59 -36.64
C PRO A 196 18.73 -5.17 -36.71
N SER A 197 19.17 -5.89 -35.67
CA SER A 197 20.32 -6.79 -35.71
C SER A 197 20.07 -8.04 -36.58
N SER A 198 18.82 -8.43 -36.82
CA SER A 198 18.44 -9.55 -37.70
C SER A 198 18.03 -9.11 -39.11
N ALA A 199 18.30 -7.85 -39.50
CA ALA A 199 18.18 -7.36 -40.88
C ALA A 199 19.29 -7.92 -41.83
N GLY A 200 19.76 -9.14 -41.57
CA GLY A 200 20.57 -9.94 -42.47
C GLY A 200 19.69 -11.01 -43.12
N ALA A 201 19.36 -10.79 -44.38
CA ALA A 201 18.69 -11.68 -45.34
C ALA A 201 17.15 -11.76 -45.28
N GLY A 202 16.52 -11.19 -46.32
CA GLY A 202 15.17 -11.57 -46.74
C GLY A 202 14.18 -10.41 -46.77
N GLY A 203 14.28 -9.56 -47.80
CA GLY A 203 13.20 -8.63 -48.12
C GLY A 203 11.96 -9.40 -48.56
N LEU A 204 10.85 -9.17 -47.86
CA LEU A 204 9.47 -9.15 -48.34
C LEU A 204 8.69 -8.32 -47.34
N SER A 205 8.44 -7.06 -47.70
CA SER A 205 7.47 -6.18 -47.07
C SER A 205 6.06 -6.77 -47.25
N GLY A 206 5.66 -7.66 -46.33
CA GLY A 206 4.28 -8.05 -46.11
C GLY A 206 3.80 -7.43 -44.82
N SER A 207 2.94 -6.43 -44.92
CA SER A 207 2.20 -5.80 -43.81
C SER A 207 1.13 -6.75 -43.24
N GLY A 208 1.53 -7.94 -42.83
CA GLY A 208 0.69 -8.90 -42.13
C GLY A 208 1.22 -9.08 -40.72
N SER A 209 0.61 -8.41 -39.74
CA SER A 209 0.80 -8.80 -38.34
C SER A 209 0.38 -10.27 -38.22
N LEU A 210 1.30 -11.13 -37.75
CA LEU A 210 0.95 -12.49 -37.38
C LEU A 210 -0.22 -12.43 -36.38
N PRO A 211 -1.22 -13.32 -36.46
CA PRO A 211 -2.34 -13.30 -35.53
C PRO A 211 -1.84 -13.40 -34.09
N LEU A 212 -2.52 -12.69 -33.18
CA LEU A 212 -2.21 -12.72 -31.76
C LEU A 212 -2.36 -14.14 -31.21
N GLY A 213 -1.46 -14.50 -30.29
CA GLY A 213 -1.58 -15.77 -29.57
C GLY A 213 -2.79 -15.76 -28.63
N PRO A 214 -3.22 -16.94 -28.14
CA PRO A 214 -4.27 -17.00 -27.13
C PRO A 214 -3.85 -16.23 -25.87
N GLY A 215 -4.77 -15.44 -25.31
CA GLY A 215 -4.50 -14.64 -24.11
C GLY A 215 -3.74 -13.33 -24.37
N GLU A 216 -3.23 -13.07 -25.58
CA GLU A 216 -2.47 -11.85 -25.87
C GLU A 216 -3.42 -10.70 -26.18
N TRP A 217 -3.39 -9.65 -25.34
CA TRP A 217 -4.19 -8.42 -25.52
C TRP A 217 -5.72 -8.59 -25.47
N ASP A 218 -6.22 -9.71 -24.91
CA ASP A 218 -7.66 -9.97 -24.73
C ASP A 218 -8.37 -8.88 -23.90
N GLU A 219 -7.69 -8.32 -22.90
CA GLU A 219 -8.27 -7.42 -21.88
C GLU A 219 -7.53 -6.08 -21.82
N GLY A 220 -7.13 -5.57 -22.99
CA GLY A 220 -6.42 -4.31 -23.14
C GLY A 220 -7.11 -3.11 -22.47
N LEU A 221 -6.34 -2.30 -21.73
CA LEU A 221 -6.89 -1.16 -20.98
C LEU A 221 -6.93 0.15 -21.78
N GLY A 222 -6.21 0.27 -22.91
CA GLY A 222 -6.08 1.53 -23.64
C GLY A 222 -4.80 2.31 -23.36
N ILE A 223 -4.13 2.01 -22.24
CA ILE A 223 -2.88 2.62 -21.80
C ILE A 223 -1.91 1.49 -21.45
N PRO A 224 -0.61 1.58 -21.82
CA PRO A 224 0.37 0.56 -21.46
C PRO A 224 0.52 0.43 -19.94
N MET A 225 0.74 -0.81 -19.49
CA MET A 225 0.86 -1.15 -18.08
C MET A 225 2.15 -1.91 -17.80
N CYS A 226 2.78 -1.64 -16.67
CA CYS A 226 3.94 -2.34 -16.13
C CYS A 226 3.67 -2.73 -14.68
N VAL A 227 3.90 -3.98 -14.33
CA VAL A 227 3.84 -4.45 -12.94
C VAL A 227 5.25 -4.61 -12.40
N VAL A 228 5.52 -3.95 -11.27
CA VAL A 228 6.82 -3.95 -10.61
C VAL A 228 6.66 -4.60 -9.24
N CYS A 229 7.26 -5.78 -9.05
CA CYS A 229 7.28 -6.46 -7.76
C CYS A 229 8.55 -6.07 -7.00
N GLN A 230 8.42 -5.20 -6.01
CA GLN A 230 9.50 -4.69 -5.18
C GLN A 230 9.97 -5.74 -4.15
N GLY A 231 11.17 -5.57 -3.60
CA GLY A 231 11.68 -6.41 -2.52
C GLY A 231 12.12 -7.80 -2.95
N ALA A 232 12.60 -7.99 -4.19
CA ALA A 232 13.00 -9.32 -4.68
C ALA A 232 14.14 -9.98 -3.89
N ASP A 233 14.91 -9.20 -3.11
CA ASP A 233 15.90 -9.67 -2.14
C ASP A 233 15.27 -10.47 -0.98
N THR A 234 13.97 -10.31 -0.74
CA THR A 234 13.22 -11.08 0.29
C THR A 234 12.88 -12.50 -0.14
N ILE A 235 13.03 -12.85 -1.42
CA ILE A 235 12.74 -14.21 -1.94
C ILE A 235 13.58 -15.27 -1.21
N GLU A 236 14.87 -15.01 -0.99
CA GLU A 236 15.77 -15.92 -0.27
C GLU A 236 15.35 -16.09 1.20
N LYS A 237 14.75 -15.04 1.79
CA LYS A 237 14.20 -15.09 3.15
C LYS A 237 12.93 -15.94 3.21
N LEU A 238 12.04 -15.84 2.21
CA LEU A 238 10.84 -16.68 2.12
C LEU A 238 11.18 -18.18 2.06
N GLU A 239 12.19 -18.54 1.27
CA GLU A 239 12.68 -19.92 1.19
C GLU A 239 13.22 -20.42 2.54
N LYS A 240 14.08 -19.62 3.20
CA LYS A 240 14.74 -20.03 4.46
C LYS A 240 13.81 -20.02 5.68
N GLU A 241 12.96 -19.02 5.82
CA GLU A 241 12.16 -18.81 7.04
C GLU A 241 10.74 -19.39 6.94
N HIS A 242 10.18 -19.46 5.73
CA HIS A 242 8.80 -19.87 5.50
C HIS A 242 8.68 -21.21 4.75
N GLY A 243 9.81 -21.84 4.42
CA GLY A 243 9.83 -23.16 3.79
C GLY A 243 9.27 -23.17 2.37
N TRP A 244 9.25 -22.02 1.69
CA TRP A 244 8.82 -21.94 0.30
C TRP A 244 9.80 -22.69 -0.59
N HIS A 245 9.30 -23.32 -1.63
CA HIS A 245 10.07 -24.08 -2.60
C HIS A 245 9.94 -23.43 -3.98
N GLU A 246 10.70 -23.98 -4.93
CA GLU A 246 10.67 -23.51 -6.32
C GLU A 246 9.25 -23.58 -6.93
N GLU A 247 8.41 -24.50 -6.43
CA GLU A 247 7.03 -24.69 -6.90
C GLU A 247 6.15 -23.46 -6.68
N GLU A 248 6.24 -22.82 -5.52
CA GLU A 248 5.47 -21.63 -5.19
C GLU A 248 5.94 -20.42 -6.02
N PHE A 249 7.24 -20.27 -6.22
CA PHE A 249 7.80 -19.18 -7.03
C PHE A 249 7.44 -19.34 -8.52
N ASP A 250 7.53 -20.56 -9.06
CA ASP A 250 7.12 -20.88 -10.43
C ASP A 250 5.62 -20.65 -10.62
N PHE A 251 4.79 -21.07 -9.66
CA PHE A 251 3.35 -20.85 -9.71
C PHE A 251 3.01 -19.36 -9.73
N ILE A 252 3.62 -18.54 -8.86
CA ILE A 252 3.43 -17.09 -8.86
C ILE A 252 3.83 -16.51 -10.22
N LEU A 253 4.98 -16.92 -10.75
CA LEU A 253 5.49 -16.42 -12.02
C LEU A 253 4.56 -16.82 -13.19
N GLN A 254 4.12 -18.07 -13.26
CA GLN A 254 3.18 -18.55 -14.29
C GLN A 254 1.83 -17.82 -14.19
N PHE A 255 1.31 -17.64 -12.98
CA PHE A 255 0.03 -16.97 -12.75
C PHE A 255 0.09 -15.49 -13.14
N MET A 256 1.08 -14.75 -12.66
CA MET A 256 1.27 -13.33 -12.98
C MET A 256 1.50 -13.12 -14.48
N ARG A 257 2.32 -13.96 -15.13
CA ARG A 257 2.53 -13.88 -16.58
C ARG A 257 1.25 -14.14 -17.37
N THR A 258 0.43 -15.10 -16.94
CA THR A 258 -0.83 -15.45 -17.62
C THR A 258 -1.83 -14.29 -17.59
N ILE A 259 -2.02 -13.65 -16.43
CA ILE A 259 -2.97 -12.53 -16.31
C ILE A 259 -2.45 -11.25 -16.96
N LEU A 260 -1.14 -10.99 -16.90
CA LEU A 260 -0.53 -9.80 -17.49
C LEU A 260 -0.46 -9.86 -19.02
N LEU A 261 -0.37 -11.07 -19.59
CA LEU A 261 -0.44 -11.29 -21.04
C LEU A 261 -1.74 -10.73 -21.64
N LYS A 262 -2.86 -10.86 -20.92
CA LYS A 262 -4.18 -10.35 -21.33
C LYS A 262 -4.21 -8.84 -21.47
N HIS A 263 -3.40 -8.15 -20.69
CA HIS A 263 -3.30 -6.69 -20.72
C HIS A 263 -2.15 -6.18 -21.61
N GLY A 264 -1.31 -7.07 -22.17
CA GLY A 264 -0.08 -6.67 -22.88
C GLY A 264 0.96 -6.04 -21.94
N ALA A 265 0.85 -6.27 -20.64
CA ALA A 265 1.67 -5.62 -19.64
C ALA A 265 3.06 -6.24 -19.53
N SER A 266 4.02 -5.46 -19.05
CA SER A 266 5.34 -5.98 -18.66
C SER A 266 5.36 -6.37 -17.17
N LEU A 267 6.25 -7.30 -16.82
CA LEU A 267 6.50 -7.72 -15.43
C LEU A 267 7.99 -7.57 -15.13
N ILE A 268 8.33 -6.99 -13.99
CA ILE A 268 9.71 -6.92 -13.52
C ILE A 268 9.79 -7.07 -12.01
N TYR A 269 10.77 -7.83 -11.54
CA TYR A 269 11.13 -7.86 -10.13
C TYR A 269 12.20 -6.80 -9.87
N SER A 270 11.97 -6.00 -8.85
CA SER A 270 12.84 -4.88 -8.49
C SER A 270 13.57 -5.17 -7.18
N ALA A 271 14.87 -4.90 -7.22
CA ALA A 271 15.76 -4.84 -6.09
C ALA A 271 16.82 -3.77 -6.40
N PRO A 272 17.53 -3.23 -5.39
CA PRO A 272 18.52 -2.16 -5.60
C PRO A 272 19.58 -2.47 -6.67
N TYR A 273 19.98 -3.75 -6.81
CA TYR A 273 20.96 -4.19 -7.80
C TYR A 273 20.40 -4.36 -9.23
N LEU A 274 19.08 -4.23 -9.44
CA LEU A 274 18.40 -4.32 -10.73
C LEU A 274 17.94 -2.97 -11.28
N ALA A 275 18.38 -1.86 -10.69
CA ALA A 275 17.98 -0.50 -11.06
C ALA A 275 18.09 -0.22 -12.56
N ASN A 276 19.19 -0.63 -13.20
CA ASN A 276 19.42 -0.41 -14.63
C ASN A 276 18.39 -1.11 -15.52
N SER A 277 17.96 -2.31 -15.14
CA SER A 277 16.96 -3.08 -15.88
C SER A 277 15.57 -2.46 -15.75
N LEU A 278 15.22 -2.01 -14.54
CA LEU A 278 13.99 -1.26 -14.28
C LEU A 278 13.94 0.03 -15.09
N GLN A 279 15.00 0.83 -15.02
CA GLN A 279 15.11 2.08 -15.75
C GLN A 279 14.98 1.87 -17.25
N SER A 280 15.71 0.90 -17.81
CA SER A 280 15.64 0.59 -19.24
C SER A 280 14.24 0.16 -19.66
N LEU A 281 13.54 -0.64 -18.85
CA LEU A 281 12.17 -1.07 -19.12
C LEU A 281 11.20 0.11 -19.12
N ILE A 282 11.20 0.94 -18.07
CA ILE A 282 10.29 2.09 -17.95
C ILE A 282 10.54 3.11 -19.06
N HIS A 283 11.81 3.46 -19.32
CA HIS A 283 12.17 4.40 -20.38
C HIS A 283 11.76 3.89 -21.76
N SER A 284 12.06 2.61 -22.06
CA SER A 284 11.63 1.99 -23.32
C SER A 284 10.10 1.95 -23.44
N SER A 285 9.38 1.71 -22.35
CA SER A 285 7.91 1.70 -22.37
C SER A 285 7.33 3.09 -22.66
N LEU A 286 7.91 4.15 -22.08
CA LEU A 286 7.56 5.54 -22.36
C LEU A 286 8.05 6.05 -23.74
N GLY A 287 8.67 5.19 -24.56
CA GLY A 287 9.23 5.58 -25.86
C GLY A 287 10.41 6.55 -25.75
N ILE A 288 11.07 6.60 -24.59
CA ILE A 288 12.29 7.37 -24.38
C ILE A 288 13.45 6.50 -24.87
N HIS A 289 14.13 6.96 -25.92
CA HIS A 289 15.26 6.26 -26.51
C HIS A 289 16.51 7.12 -26.42
N SER A 290 17.58 6.52 -25.91
CA SER A 290 18.91 7.14 -25.90
C SER A 290 19.41 7.31 -27.34
N LEU A 291 19.96 8.49 -27.64
CA LEU A 291 20.51 8.79 -28.97
C LEU A 291 21.91 8.18 -29.14
N LEU A 292 22.56 7.86 -28.01
CA LEU A 292 23.93 7.37 -27.96
C LEU A 292 24.02 5.85 -27.75
N LYS A 293 23.08 5.27 -27.00
CA LYS A 293 23.09 3.86 -26.64
C LYS A 293 21.74 3.21 -26.95
N ARG A 294 21.76 2.26 -27.87
CA ARG A 294 20.60 1.38 -28.05
C ARG A 294 20.48 0.43 -26.86
N GLN A 295 19.50 0.68 -25.99
CA GLN A 295 19.18 -0.22 -24.89
C GLN A 295 18.36 -1.39 -25.41
N SER A 296 18.91 -2.61 -25.36
CA SER A 296 18.16 -3.84 -25.58
C SER A 296 17.67 -4.39 -24.24
N LEU A 297 16.38 -4.70 -24.16
CA LEU A 297 15.80 -5.34 -22.98
C LEU A 297 16.11 -6.83 -23.02
N LYS A 298 16.96 -7.31 -22.12
CA LYS A 298 17.21 -8.74 -21.95
C LYS A 298 16.14 -9.33 -21.03
N HIS A 299 15.25 -10.12 -21.62
CA HIS A 299 14.27 -10.88 -20.85
C HIS A 299 14.97 -11.91 -19.95
N ASN A 300 14.37 -12.18 -18.80
CA ASN A 300 14.82 -13.21 -17.89
C ASN A 300 13.60 -13.81 -17.16
N VAL A 301 13.47 -15.13 -17.26
CA VAL A 301 12.42 -15.89 -16.56
C VAL A 301 13.02 -17.08 -15.81
N ILE A 302 14.36 -17.13 -15.71
CA ILE A 302 15.10 -18.25 -15.15
C ILE A 302 15.61 -17.88 -13.76
N ASP A 303 16.28 -16.72 -13.62
CA ASP A 303 16.73 -16.28 -12.29
C ASP A 303 15.53 -15.71 -11.52
N ARG A 304 15.09 -16.44 -10.49
CA ARG A 304 13.90 -16.12 -9.67
C ARG A 304 13.88 -14.71 -9.08
N ASP A 305 15.03 -14.15 -8.76
CA ASP A 305 15.18 -12.82 -8.16
C ASP A 305 15.40 -11.71 -9.22
N LYS A 306 15.54 -12.07 -10.51
CA LYS A 306 15.85 -11.14 -11.60
C LYS A 306 14.89 -11.31 -12.77
N ILE A 307 13.62 -11.53 -12.48
CA ILE A 307 12.59 -11.69 -13.50
C ILE A 307 12.39 -10.37 -14.25
N LEU A 308 12.40 -10.45 -15.57
CA LEU A 308 12.08 -9.36 -16.48
C LEU A 308 11.37 -9.93 -17.71
N VAL A 309 10.09 -9.57 -17.85
CA VAL A 309 9.23 -9.93 -18.96
C VAL A 309 8.81 -8.63 -19.66
N PRO A 310 9.44 -8.26 -20.79
CA PRO A 310 9.02 -7.10 -21.56
C PRO A 310 7.63 -7.31 -22.17
N SER A 311 6.87 -6.22 -22.39
CA SER A 311 5.62 -6.28 -23.17
C SER A 311 5.85 -6.95 -24.53
N ASN A 312 4.89 -7.74 -25.00
CA ASN A 312 4.89 -8.50 -26.26
C ASN A 312 6.00 -9.57 -26.41
N TRP A 313 6.76 -9.90 -25.36
CA TRP A 313 7.72 -11.00 -25.42
C TRP A 313 7.08 -12.36 -25.09
N ASP A 314 6.10 -12.36 -24.19
CA ASP A 314 5.55 -13.58 -23.60
C ASP A 314 4.52 -14.27 -24.51
N SER A 315 4.23 -15.54 -24.24
CA SER A 315 3.14 -16.30 -24.89
C SER A 315 2.80 -17.55 -24.07
N TRP A 316 1.60 -18.12 -24.24
CA TRP A 316 1.20 -19.35 -23.53
C TRP A 316 2.21 -20.49 -23.68
N GLY A 317 2.80 -20.65 -24.87
CA GLY A 317 3.86 -21.64 -25.10
C GLY A 317 5.07 -21.46 -24.18
N LYS A 318 5.48 -20.22 -23.88
CA LYS A 318 6.61 -19.94 -22.99
C LYS A 318 6.26 -20.10 -21.51
N ILE A 319 5.01 -19.79 -21.13
CA ILE A 319 4.55 -19.90 -19.75
C ILE A 319 4.38 -21.39 -19.37
N ARG A 320 3.84 -22.20 -20.28
CA ARG A 320 3.60 -23.64 -20.07
C ARG A 320 4.86 -24.45 -19.76
N ILE A 321 6.02 -24.02 -20.30
CA ILE A 321 7.28 -24.77 -20.19
C ILE A 321 7.94 -24.62 -18.81
N ILE A 322 7.60 -23.59 -18.02
CA ILE A 322 8.21 -23.41 -16.69
C ILE A 322 7.95 -24.63 -15.82
N ARG A 323 6.67 -25.02 -15.71
CA ARG A 323 6.25 -26.15 -14.89
C ARG A 323 4.98 -26.78 -15.46
N GLU A 324 4.95 -28.11 -15.48
CA GLU A 324 3.79 -28.89 -15.92
C GLU A 324 2.64 -28.81 -14.91
N GLY A 325 1.40 -28.97 -15.39
CA GLY A 325 0.21 -29.00 -14.54
C GLY A 325 -0.44 -27.64 -14.24
N PHE A 326 0.11 -26.53 -14.76
CA PHE A 326 -0.51 -25.22 -14.61
C PHE A 326 -1.64 -25.00 -15.63
N ASP A 327 -2.87 -24.79 -15.14
CA ASP A 327 -4.06 -24.51 -15.96
C ASP A 327 -4.14 -23.02 -16.38
N MET A 328 -3.39 -22.67 -17.43
CA MET A 328 -3.41 -21.32 -17.99
C MET A 328 -4.77 -20.91 -18.55
N GLU A 329 -5.53 -21.86 -19.11
CA GLU A 329 -6.81 -21.58 -19.78
C GLU A 329 -7.86 -21.22 -18.73
N GLY A 330 -7.95 -22.01 -17.66
CA GLY A 330 -8.79 -21.71 -16.51
C GLY A 330 -8.43 -20.39 -15.86
N VAL A 331 -7.14 -20.14 -15.58
CA VAL A 331 -6.68 -18.87 -14.99
C VAL A 331 -6.99 -17.67 -15.87
N SER A 332 -6.75 -17.78 -17.18
CA SER A 332 -7.07 -16.72 -18.15
C SER A 332 -8.57 -16.41 -18.16
N ALA A 333 -9.43 -17.42 -18.25
CA ALA A 333 -10.88 -17.26 -18.27
C ALA A 333 -11.39 -16.67 -16.93
N ALA A 334 -10.92 -17.20 -15.81
CA ALA A 334 -11.24 -16.73 -14.47
C ALA A 334 -10.88 -15.25 -14.30
N TRP A 335 -9.71 -14.82 -14.80
CA TRP A 335 -9.30 -13.42 -14.73
C TRP A 335 -10.23 -12.48 -15.51
N SER A 336 -10.71 -12.88 -16.70
CA SER A 336 -11.67 -12.08 -17.48
C SER A 336 -12.97 -11.84 -16.74
N ILE A 337 -13.44 -12.80 -15.95
CA ILE A 337 -14.63 -12.67 -15.11
C ILE A 337 -14.30 -11.78 -13.90
N GLU A 338 -13.16 -12.02 -13.27
CA GLU A 338 -12.71 -11.34 -12.06
C GLU A 338 -12.54 -9.82 -12.26
N ILE A 339 -12.10 -9.35 -13.42
CA ILE A 339 -11.86 -7.91 -13.64
C ILE A 339 -13.10 -7.11 -14.05
N GLN A 340 -14.25 -7.75 -14.26
CA GLN A 340 -15.51 -7.03 -14.48
C GLN A 340 -15.98 -6.36 -13.19
N GLU A 341 -16.72 -5.25 -13.30
CA GLU A 341 -17.39 -4.66 -12.15
C GLU A 341 -18.42 -5.66 -11.60
N SER A 342 -18.40 -5.87 -10.29
CA SER A 342 -19.43 -6.68 -9.64
C SER A 342 -20.77 -6.00 -9.87
N PRO A 343 -21.80 -6.69 -10.41
CA PRO A 343 -23.06 -6.04 -10.74
C PRO A 343 -23.66 -5.43 -9.47
N ALA A 344 -23.62 -4.09 -9.38
CA ALA A 344 -24.34 -3.35 -8.37
C ALA A 344 -25.82 -3.73 -8.50
N ARG A 345 -26.34 -4.51 -7.55
CA ARG A 345 -27.77 -4.77 -7.46
C ARG A 345 -28.45 -3.43 -7.17
N PRO A 346 -29.35 -2.93 -8.04
CA PRO A 346 -30.05 -1.69 -7.76
C PRO A 346 -31.04 -1.96 -6.61
N GLY A 347 -30.72 -1.46 -5.40
CA GLY A 347 -31.70 -1.32 -4.30
C GLY A 347 -31.61 -2.29 -3.11
N ASP A 348 -30.45 -2.47 -2.48
CA ASP A 348 -30.38 -3.12 -1.15
C ASP A 348 -30.21 -2.07 -0.03
N ASP A 349 -31.34 -1.49 0.39
CA ASP A 349 -31.54 -0.99 1.76
C ASP A 349 -31.87 -2.18 2.67
N ARG A 350 -30.95 -3.14 2.80
CA ARG A 350 -31.07 -4.23 3.78
C ARG A 350 -29.94 -4.17 4.79
N PRO A 351 -30.25 -4.37 6.09
CA PRO A 351 -29.24 -4.39 7.13
C PRO A 351 -28.23 -5.49 6.84
N GLN A 352 -26.98 -5.13 7.11
CA GLN A 352 -25.74 -5.84 6.82
C GLN A 352 -25.60 -7.12 7.67
N SER A 353 -26.50 -8.09 7.48
CA SER A 353 -26.44 -9.39 8.17
C SER A 353 -26.66 -10.60 7.28
N ASP A 354 -27.05 -10.45 6.02
CA ASP A 354 -27.24 -11.58 5.09
C ASP A 354 -26.62 -11.27 3.73
N ILE A 355 -25.28 -11.26 3.67
CA ILE A 355 -24.56 -11.48 2.40
C ILE A 355 -24.56 -13.01 2.22
N PRO A 356 -25.26 -13.57 1.22
CA PRO A 356 -25.07 -14.98 0.90
C PRO A 356 -23.60 -15.16 0.55
N ALA A 357 -22.93 -16.09 1.22
CA ALA A 357 -21.55 -16.48 0.92
C ALA A 357 -21.32 -16.44 -0.59
N GLU A 358 -20.38 -15.60 -1.04
CA GLU A 358 -19.95 -15.59 -2.43
C GLU A 358 -19.69 -17.05 -2.84
N ALA A 359 -20.26 -17.44 -3.97
CA ALA A 359 -20.23 -18.82 -4.43
C ALA A 359 -18.79 -19.35 -4.36
N ASP A 360 -18.60 -20.37 -3.53
CA ASP A 360 -17.41 -21.22 -3.41
C ASP A 360 -17.26 -22.12 -4.65
N ASP A 361 -17.55 -21.57 -5.82
CA ASP A 361 -17.36 -22.20 -7.11
C ASP A 361 -15.99 -21.72 -7.56
N GLY A 362 -14.94 -22.55 -7.41
CA GLY A 362 -13.50 -22.27 -7.64
C GLY A 362 -13.13 -21.72 -9.03
N SER A 363 -13.80 -20.65 -9.43
CA SER A 363 -13.85 -19.95 -10.71
C SER A 363 -13.25 -18.55 -10.59
N SER A 364 -13.02 -18.07 -9.36
CA SER A 364 -12.33 -16.81 -9.11
C SER A 364 -10.82 -17.01 -9.22
N ALA A 365 -10.17 -16.20 -10.08
CA ALA A 365 -8.73 -16.20 -10.22
C ALA A 365 -8.03 -15.84 -8.90
N VAL A 366 -8.62 -14.92 -8.11
CA VAL A 366 -8.09 -14.53 -6.80
C VAL A 366 -8.13 -15.71 -5.84
N VAL A 367 -9.25 -16.43 -5.78
CA VAL A 367 -9.41 -17.60 -4.90
C VAL A 367 -8.43 -18.71 -5.27
N ILE A 368 -8.29 -19.03 -6.57
CA ILE A 368 -7.31 -20.03 -7.05
C ILE A 368 -5.90 -19.66 -6.59
N PHE A 369 -5.51 -18.39 -6.74
CA PHE A 369 -4.18 -17.93 -6.35
C PHE A 369 -3.95 -17.97 -4.84
N GLU A 370 -4.89 -17.45 -4.04
CA GLU A 370 -4.77 -17.38 -2.57
C GLU A 370 -4.90 -18.75 -1.89
N GLN A 371 -5.56 -19.72 -2.53
CA GLN A 371 -5.59 -21.11 -2.06
C GLN A 371 -4.23 -21.80 -2.19
N THR A 372 -3.50 -21.51 -3.28
CA THR A 372 -2.16 -22.06 -3.53
C THR A 372 -1.09 -21.29 -2.75
N ILE A 373 -1.12 -19.96 -2.79
CA ILE A 373 -0.14 -19.09 -2.14
C ILE A 373 -0.74 -18.51 -0.86
N LYS A 374 -0.41 -19.14 0.27
CA LYS A 374 -0.95 -18.79 1.60
C LYS A 374 -0.01 -17.86 2.37
N ASP A 375 -0.58 -17.04 3.24
CA ASP A 375 0.15 -16.18 4.17
C ASP A 375 0.85 -17.03 5.26
N PRO A 376 2.20 -17.03 5.31
CA PRO A 376 2.94 -17.77 6.33
C PRO A 376 2.67 -17.28 7.77
N LYS A 377 2.23 -16.03 7.95
CA LYS A 377 1.88 -15.50 9.28
C LYS A 377 0.57 -16.07 9.79
N ARG A 378 -0.39 -16.36 8.90
CA ARG A 378 -1.64 -17.05 9.27
C ARG A 378 -1.37 -18.46 9.76
N ASP A 379 -0.41 -19.16 9.14
CA ASP A 379 -0.07 -20.53 9.51
C ASP A 379 0.55 -20.62 10.93
N ARG A 380 1.33 -19.60 11.35
CA ARG A 380 1.87 -19.52 12.73
C ARG A 380 0.80 -19.32 13.81
N THR A 381 -0.41 -18.92 13.44
CA THR A 381 -1.55 -18.80 14.38
C THR A 381 -2.38 -20.07 14.50
N MET A 382 -2.12 -21.08 13.65
CA MET A 382 -2.70 -22.41 13.83
C MET A 382 -1.89 -23.17 14.89
N ALA A 383 -2.52 -23.35 16.05
CA ALA A 383 -2.00 -24.10 17.20
C ALA A 383 -1.74 -25.59 16.87
N PRO A 384 -1.06 -26.36 17.73
CA PRO A 384 -0.62 -27.74 17.46
C PRO A 384 -1.77 -28.69 17.10
N PRO A 385 -1.49 -29.84 16.46
CA PRO A 385 -2.52 -30.76 15.98
C PRO A 385 -3.26 -31.36 17.18
N GLY A 386 -4.50 -30.93 17.38
CA GLY A 386 -5.34 -31.38 18.49
C GLY A 386 -6.55 -30.50 18.81
N SER A 387 -6.65 -29.28 18.27
CA SER A 387 -7.84 -28.44 18.42
C SER A 387 -8.76 -28.56 17.21
N GLN A 388 -10.04 -28.80 17.49
CA GLN A 388 -11.12 -29.08 16.53
C GLN A 388 -11.35 -27.96 15.50
N PRO A 389 -11.92 -28.28 14.31
CA PRO A 389 -12.03 -27.38 13.19
C PRO A 389 -13.28 -26.51 13.32
N ASN A 390 -13.24 -25.46 14.13
CA ASN A 390 -14.20 -24.37 14.06
C ASN A 390 -13.52 -23.09 14.57
N GLY A 391 -12.81 -22.42 13.67
CA GLY A 391 -12.03 -21.24 14.00
C GLY A 391 -12.15 -20.17 12.92
N THR A 392 -13.02 -19.20 13.16
CA THR A 392 -12.86 -17.82 12.66
C THR A 392 -13.53 -16.82 13.63
N LYS A 393 -13.16 -16.84 14.92
CA LYS A 393 -13.46 -15.74 15.84
C LYS A 393 -12.50 -15.75 17.02
N ILE A 394 -11.53 -14.84 17.04
CA ILE A 394 -10.87 -14.39 18.28
C ILE A 394 -11.71 -13.25 18.87
N GLU A 395 -13.03 -13.38 18.79
CA GLU A 395 -13.94 -12.62 19.64
C GLU A 395 -14.47 -13.65 20.61
N VAL A 396 -14.06 -13.55 21.87
CA VAL A 396 -14.83 -14.21 22.92
C VAL A 396 -16.19 -13.55 22.87
N GLU A 397 -17.19 -14.24 22.35
CA GLU A 397 -18.57 -13.77 22.38
C GLU A 397 -18.98 -13.73 23.86
N VAL A 398 -18.81 -12.56 24.46
CA VAL A 398 -19.20 -12.34 25.85
C VAL A 398 -20.71 -12.44 25.88
N GLN A 399 -21.22 -13.39 26.66
CA GLN A 399 -22.65 -13.60 26.81
C GLN A 399 -23.32 -12.29 27.21
N ASP A 400 -24.41 -11.92 26.53
CA ASP A 400 -25.12 -10.67 26.79
C ASP A 400 -25.46 -10.55 28.28
N MET A 401 -25.19 -9.37 28.85
CA MET A 401 -25.19 -9.16 30.29
C MET A 401 -26.57 -9.42 30.90
N GLN A 402 -27.65 -9.08 30.18
CA GLN A 402 -29.02 -9.33 30.64
C GLN A 402 -29.35 -10.82 30.61
N SER A 403 -28.89 -11.54 29.58
CA SER A 403 -29.07 -12.99 29.51
C SER A 403 -28.30 -13.76 30.60
N PHE A 404 -27.10 -13.29 30.97
CA PHE A 404 -26.33 -13.82 32.10
C PHE A 404 -27.03 -13.53 33.45
N LEU A 405 -27.47 -12.29 33.67
CA LEU A 405 -28.14 -11.90 34.92
C LEU A 405 -29.48 -12.61 35.11
N THR A 406 -30.24 -12.84 34.04
CA THR A 406 -31.51 -13.58 34.10
C THR A 406 -31.27 -15.02 34.57
N LYS A 407 -30.27 -15.70 34.01
CA LYS A 407 -29.89 -17.05 34.45
C LYS A 407 -29.42 -17.09 35.91
N GLN A 408 -28.67 -16.09 36.34
CA GLN A 408 -28.23 -16.02 37.74
C GLN A 408 -29.38 -15.71 38.71
N LEU A 409 -30.39 -14.94 38.28
CA LEU A 409 -31.58 -14.65 39.08
C LEU A 409 -32.41 -15.93 39.31
N GLU A 410 -32.57 -16.77 38.29
CA GLU A 410 -33.22 -18.08 38.42
C GLU A 410 -32.52 -18.97 39.46
N VAL A 411 -31.18 -19.04 39.42
CA VAL A 411 -30.38 -19.79 40.41
C VAL A 411 -30.57 -19.21 41.82
N LEU A 412 -30.66 -17.88 41.95
CA LEU A 412 -30.86 -17.20 43.22
C LEU A 412 -32.25 -17.47 43.81
N ASP A 413 -33.28 -17.51 42.96
CA ASP A 413 -34.64 -17.86 43.35
C ASP A 413 -34.74 -19.34 43.78
N GLU A 414 -34.03 -20.26 43.11
CA GLU A 414 -33.94 -21.65 43.55
C GLU A 414 -33.26 -21.79 44.92
N LEU A 415 -32.14 -21.08 45.13
CA LEU A 415 -31.44 -21.08 46.41
C LEU A 415 -32.29 -20.45 47.52
N LYS A 416 -33.02 -19.38 47.21
CA LYS A 416 -33.94 -18.74 48.15
C LYS A 416 -35.11 -19.65 48.52
N ALA A 417 -35.67 -20.37 47.55
CA ALA A 417 -36.72 -21.36 47.79
C ALA A 417 -36.19 -22.54 48.62
N ALA A 418 -34.95 -22.97 48.38
CA ALA A 418 -34.28 -23.99 49.19
C ALA A 418 -34.08 -23.51 50.64
N ASP A 419 -33.60 -22.28 50.84
CA ASP A 419 -33.41 -21.67 52.16
C ASP A 419 -34.75 -21.46 52.89
N GLU A 420 -35.80 -21.03 52.18
CA GLU A 420 -37.14 -20.86 52.75
C GLU A 420 -37.76 -22.21 53.14
N LYS A 421 -37.50 -23.26 52.36
CA LYS A 421 -37.89 -24.62 52.68
C LYS A 421 -37.11 -25.18 53.87
N ASP A 422 -35.81 -24.89 53.98
CA ASP A 422 -34.98 -25.29 55.13
C ASP A 422 -35.39 -24.51 56.40
N ARG A 423 -35.78 -23.24 56.23
CA ARG A 423 -36.31 -22.38 57.31
C ARG A 423 -37.72 -22.77 57.74
N ALA A 424 -38.56 -23.27 56.83
CA ALA A 424 -39.88 -23.81 57.15
C ALA A 424 -39.80 -25.21 57.79
N ALA A 425 -38.75 -26.00 57.47
CA ALA A 425 -38.48 -27.29 58.10
C ALA A 425 -37.94 -27.15 59.53
N LYS A 426 -37.32 -26.02 59.87
CA LYS A 426 -36.93 -25.67 61.25
C LYS A 426 -38.08 -24.98 61.96
N GLN A 427 -38.79 -25.70 62.85
CA GLN A 427 -39.69 -25.06 63.81
C GLN A 427 -38.91 -24.04 64.65
N VAL A 428 -39.37 -22.79 64.62
CA VAL A 428 -38.85 -21.72 65.48
C VAL A 428 -39.12 -22.13 66.94
N PRO A 429 -38.10 -22.35 67.79
CA PRO A 429 -38.34 -22.55 69.21
C PRO A 429 -38.90 -21.24 69.76
N GLN A 430 -40.07 -21.34 70.38
CA GLN A 430 -40.71 -20.26 71.11
C GLN A 430 -39.74 -19.74 72.18
N LEU A 431 -39.26 -18.50 72.00
CA LEU A 431 -38.41 -17.80 72.97
C LEU A 431 -39.23 -17.52 74.24
N GLU A 432 -39.07 -18.37 75.27
CA GLU A 432 -39.22 -17.91 76.65
C GLU A 432 -37.95 -17.15 77.05
N MET A 433 -38.12 -15.86 77.28
CA MET A 433 -37.15 -15.00 77.94
C MET A 433 -37.12 -15.29 79.44
N SER A 434 -35.97 -15.65 80.01
CA SER A 434 -35.50 -15.28 81.37
C SER A 434 -34.11 -15.88 81.67
N PRO A 435 -33.28 -15.24 82.53
CA PRO A 435 -32.08 -14.58 82.03
C PRO A 435 -30.74 -15.11 82.58
N LEU A 436 -29.70 -14.73 81.83
CA LEU A 436 -28.28 -14.56 82.21
C LEU A 436 -27.36 -15.80 82.27
N ASP A 437 -26.25 -15.60 81.55
CA ASP A 437 -24.91 -16.17 81.71
C ASP A 437 -24.64 -17.59 81.20
N ASP A 438 -24.47 -17.74 79.88
CA ASP A 438 -23.53 -18.75 79.37
C ASP A 438 -23.01 -18.41 77.96
N ASN A 439 -21.77 -17.93 77.85
CA ASN A 439 -21.09 -17.86 76.55
C ASN A 439 -19.56 -18.09 76.65
N SER A 440 -19.09 -18.72 77.73
CA SER A 440 -17.64 -18.85 77.98
C SER A 440 -17.07 -20.25 77.72
N ARG A 441 -17.83 -21.21 77.20
CA ARG A 441 -17.35 -22.61 77.08
C ARG A 441 -17.17 -23.19 75.68
N VAL A 442 -17.46 -22.43 74.62
CA VAL A 442 -17.25 -22.91 73.23
C VAL A 442 -15.98 -22.35 72.56
N ASN A 443 -15.30 -21.40 73.18
CA ASN A 443 -14.10 -20.75 72.61
C ASN A 443 -12.76 -21.42 72.96
N GLU A 444 -12.74 -22.52 73.72
CA GLU A 444 -11.47 -23.12 74.21
C GLU A 444 -10.97 -24.34 73.42
N HIS A 445 -11.64 -24.76 72.33
CA HIS A 445 -11.27 -25.98 71.59
C HIS A 445 -10.82 -25.77 70.13
N ILE A 446 -10.67 -24.54 69.67
CA ILE A 446 -10.17 -24.23 68.32
C ILE A 446 -8.80 -23.54 68.46
N GLY A 447 -7.74 -24.20 68.00
CA GLY A 447 -6.39 -23.62 67.97
C GLY A 447 -6.27 -22.49 66.92
N PRO A 448 -5.31 -21.56 67.09
CA PRO A 448 -5.19 -20.38 66.24
C PRO A 448 -4.95 -20.74 64.77
N VAL A 449 -5.68 -20.09 63.87
CA VAL A 449 -5.60 -20.31 62.42
C VAL A 449 -4.44 -19.49 61.86
N GLN A 450 -3.34 -20.15 61.48
CA GLN A 450 -2.15 -19.51 60.94
C GLN A 450 -2.10 -19.61 59.41
N PHE A 451 -1.85 -18.49 58.73
CA PHE A 451 -1.68 -18.43 57.28
C PHE A 451 -0.21 -18.14 56.93
N ASN A 452 0.34 -18.83 55.92
CA ASN A 452 1.71 -18.61 55.46
C ASN A 452 1.69 -17.74 54.20
N MET A 453 2.13 -16.49 54.31
CA MET A 453 2.27 -15.57 53.18
C MET A 453 3.75 -15.28 52.94
N GLY A 454 4.31 -15.84 51.87
CA GLY A 454 5.68 -15.52 51.43
C GLY A 454 6.80 -15.97 52.39
N GLY A 455 6.57 -17.03 53.18
CA GLY A 455 7.57 -17.60 54.09
C GLY A 455 7.52 -17.07 55.53
N ILE A 456 6.55 -16.21 55.84
CA ILE A 456 6.29 -15.71 57.20
C ILE A 456 4.93 -16.26 57.65
N GLN A 457 4.90 -16.93 58.79
CA GLN A 457 3.68 -17.39 59.45
C GLN A 457 3.02 -16.19 60.15
N VAL A 458 1.77 -15.89 59.79
CA VAL A 458 1.01 -14.80 60.40
C VAL A 458 -0.29 -15.35 60.98
N ASP A 459 -0.56 -15.01 62.24
CA ASP A 459 -1.75 -15.41 62.98
C ASP A 459 -2.95 -14.54 62.58
N ALA A 460 -4.07 -15.16 62.21
CA ALA A 460 -5.25 -14.46 61.69
C ALA A 460 -5.89 -13.55 62.74
N ASP A 461 -5.85 -13.97 64.01
CA ASP A 461 -6.47 -13.24 65.11
C ASP A 461 -5.67 -11.97 65.45
N ASP A 462 -4.34 -12.00 65.35
CA ASP A 462 -3.48 -10.81 65.53
C ASP A 462 -3.66 -9.80 64.40
N MET A 463 -3.88 -10.25 63.16
CA MET A 463 -4.24 -9.35 62.05
C MET A 463 -5.60 -8.71 62.24
N LEU A 464 -6.61 -9.47 62.66
CA LEU A 464 -7.96 -8.97 62.93
C LEU A 464 -7.96 -7.96 64.07
N GLN A 465 -7.19 -8.22 65.13
CA GLN A 465 -7.06 -7.31 66.26
C GLN A 465 -6.34 -6.01 65.85
N LYS A 466 -5.26 -6.09 65.06
CA LYS A 466 -4.60 -4.90 64.47
C LYS A 466 -5.48 -4.14 63.50
N LEU A 467 -6.34 -4.82 62.73
CA LEU A 467 -7.28 -4.16 61.83
C LEU A 467 -8.36 -3.42 62.64
N LYS A 468 -8.86 -4.04 63.71
CA LYS A 468 -9.87 -3.46 64.61
C LYS A 468 -9.31 -2.29 65.42
N GLU A 469 -8.05 -2.36 65.86
CA GLU A 469 -7.34 -1.25 66.49
C GLU A 469 -7.06 -0.10 65.51
N ARG A 470 -6.77 -0.42 64.25
CA ARG A 470 -6.63 0.57 63.17
C ARG A 470 -7.97 1.23 62.80
N GLU A 471 -9.07 0.50 62.86
CA GLU A 471 -10.41 1.09 62.66
C GLU A 471 -10.85 1.92 63.86
N ALA A 472 -10.58 1.46 65.09
CA ALA A 472 -10.88 2.21 66.32
C ALA A 472 -10.09 3.54 66.42
N SER A 473 -8.83 3.54 65.99
CA SER A 473 -8.03 4.77 65.89
C SER A 473 -8.49 5.69 64.74
N ARG A 474 -9.15 5.15 63.71
CA ARG A 474 -9.74 5.93 62.61
C ARG A 474 -11.05 6.59 63.00
N THR A 475 -11.89 5.93 63.80
CA THR A 475 -13.12 6.52 64.36
C THR A 475 -12.81 7.54 65.45
N GLN A 476 -11.81 7.32 66.30
CA GLN A 476 -11.36 8.33 67.28
C GLN A 476 -10.76 9.60 66.62
N ARG A 477 -10.09 9.48 65.46
CA ARG A 477 -9.66 10.65 64.67
C ARG A 477 -10.82 11.41 64.01
N LYS A 478 -11.96 10.77 63.78
CA LYS A 478 -13.14 11.38 63.13
C LYS A 478 -14.06 12.10 64.11
N GLU A 479 -14.02 11.75 65.40
CA GLU A 479 -14.78 12.41 66.47
C GLU A 479 -14.01 13.56 67.17
N GLY A 480 -12.70 13.68 66.94
CA GLY A 480 -11.88 14.81 67.44
C GLY A 480 -11.92 16.09 66.60
N ILE A 481 -12.66 16.13 65.48
CA ILE A 481 -12.68 17.26 64.51
C ILE A 481 -14.04 17.97 64.44
N SER A 482 -15.02 17.61 65.27
CA SER A 482 -16.38 18.21 65.24
C SER A 482 -16.74 19.07 66.47
N SER A 483 -15.78 19.54 67.27
CA SER A 483 -16.07 20.48 68.36
C SER A 483 -14.96 21.50 68.70
N ALA A 484 -14.53 22.30 67.71
CA ALA A 484 -14.01 23.66 67.96
C ALA A 484 -14.01 24.45 66.65
N GLY A 485 -14.79 25.54 66.62
CA GLY A 485 -14.86 26.43 65.47
C GLY A 485 -13.63 27.32 65.30
N GLY A 486 -13.40 27.74 64.06
CA GLY A 486 -12.69 28.97 63.73
C GLY A 486 -11.18 28.87 63.51
N GLY A 487 -10.77 28.88 62.24
CA GLY A 487 -9.54 29.56 61.80
C GLY A 487 -8.32 28.71 61.46
N GLY A 488 -7.99 28.68 60.15
CA GLY A 488 -6.61 28.63 59.63
C GLY A 488 -5.90 27.26 59.55
N GLY A 489 -5.60 26.79 58.33
CA GLY A 489 -4.80 25.56 58.14
C GLY A 489 -4.37 25.26 56.70
N GLY A 490 -3.72 26.19 56.00
CA GLY A 490 -3.18 26.00 54.64
C GLY A 490 -1.80 25.29 54.57
N GLY A 491 -1.52 24.36 55.49
CA GLY A 491 -0.18 23.75 55.64
C GLY A 491 0.04 22.42 54.92
N ASP A 492 -0.95 21.52 54.91
CA ASP A 492 -0.71 20.11 54.58
C ASP A 492 -0.80 19.77 53.07
N GLU A 493 -1.59 20.50 52.28
CA GLU A 493 -1.67 20.24 50.83
C GLU A 493 -0.39 20.62 50.07
N LYS A 494 0.34 21.64 50.55
CA LYS A 494 1.62 22.04 49.94
C LYS A 494 2.73 21.02 50.18
N ALA A 495 2.78 20.42 51.38
CA ALA A 495 3.77 19.40 51.70
C ALA A 495 3.54 18.12 50.88
N HIS A 496 2.27 17.74 50.67
CA HIS A 496 1.92 16.58 49.86
C HIS A 496 2.26 16.77 48.37
N ASN A 497 1.95 17.93 47.80
CA ASN A 497 2.31 18.24 46.41
C ASN A 497 3.83 18.33 46.19
N GLN A 498 4.59 18.82 47.17
CA GLN A 498 6.04 18.88 47.08
C GLN A 498 6.70 17.49 47.16
N ALA A 499 6.14 16.56 47.93
CA ALA A 499 6.60 15.18 47.99
C ALA A 499 6.36 14.44 46.65
N LEU A 500 5.21 14.66 46.01
CA LEU A 500 4.90 14.10 44.69
C LEU A 500 5.81 14.69 43.60
N ALA A 501 6.07 16.00 43.62
CA ALA A 501 6.98 16.64 42.68
C ALA A 501 8.41 16.08 42.77
N ASN A 502 8.92 15.82 43.98
CA ASN A 502 10.23 15.21 44.19
C ASN A 502 10.28 13.74 43.72
N PHE A 503 9.17 13.01 43.84
CA PHE A 503 9.06 11.64 43.34
C PHE A 503 9.16 11.58 41.81
N PHE A 504 8.42 12.43 41.09
CA PHE A 504 8.49 12.49 39.62
C PHE A 504 9.84 13.04 39.12
N ALA A 505 10.47 13.98 39.83
CA ALA A 505 11.80 14.47 39.49
C ALA A 505 12.91 13.40 39.62
N GLY A 506 12.73 12.43 40.53
CA GLY A 506 13.64 11.28 40.69
C GLY A 506 13.54 10.27 39.54
N LEU A 507 12.38 10.15 38.90
CA LEU A 507 12.15 9.23 37.78
C LEU A 507 12.76 9.71 36.46
N VAL A 508 12.89 11.03 36.28
CA VAL A 508 13.45 11.65 35.05
C VAL A 508 14.99 11.71 35.08
N LYS A 509 15.63 11.55 36.24
CA LYS A 509 17.10 11.71 36.41
C LYS A 509 17.92 10.41 36.42
N LYS A 510 17.43 9.33 35.81
CA LYS A 510 18.23 8.10 35.62
C LYS A 510 18.77 8.01 34.17
N PRO A 511 20.01 8.44 33.90
CA PRO A 511 20.63 8.20 32.59
C PRO A 511 21.02 6.72 32.45
N GLY A 512 20.60 6.11 31.35
CA GLY A 512 20.99 4.75 30.96
C GLY A 512 22.47 4.69 30.61
N GLY A 513 23.24 3.95 31.42
CA GLY A 513 24.59 3.51 31.10
C GLY A 513 24.59 2.01 30.82
N SER A 514 24.71 1.62 29.55
CA SER A 514 25.04 0.24 29.16
C SER A 514 26.57 0.10 29.06
N PRO A 515 27.19 -0.91 29.68
CA PRO A 515 28.61 -1.19 29.48
C PRO A 515 28.83 -2.06 28.25
N ARG A 516 29.69 -1.58 27.33
CA ARG A 516 30.33 -2.34 26.26
C ARG A 516 31.52 -3.12 26.84
N GLY A 517 31.63 -4.41 26.54
CA GLY A 517 32.82 -5.22 26.78
C GLY A 517 32.89 -6.40 25.82
N SER A 518 33.75 -6.32 24.82
CA SER A 518 34.17 -7.44 23.95
C SER A 518 35.31 -8.22 24.63
N PRO A 519 35.42 -9.54 24.46
CA PRO A 519 36.66 -10.24 24.76
C PRO A 519 37.48 -10.50 23.49
N SER A 520 38.77 -10.21 23.59
CA SER A 520 39.83 -10.77 22.75
C SER A 520 40.68 -11.66 23.66
N ALA A 521 40.76 -12.95 23.33
CA ALA A 521 41.87 -13.86 23.57
C ALA A 521 41.60 -15.13 22.76
#